data_AF-A0A3D4ZJR6-F1
#
_entry.id   AF-A0A3D4ZJR6-F1
#
_cell.length_a   1.000
_cell.length_b   1.000
_cell.length_c   1.000
_cell.angle_alpha   90.00
_cell.angle_beta   90.00
_cell.angle_gamma   90.00
#
_symmetry.space_group_name_H-M   'P 1'
#
loop_
_entity.id
_entity.type
_entity.pdbx_description
1 polymer ?
#
loop_
_entity_poly.entity_id
_entity_poly.type
_entity_poly.pdbx_seq_one_letter_code
_entity_poly.pdbx_strand_id
1 'polypeptide(L)'
;MFFLYADLGRSVALVQQISRLPYAEAEYETFCTLMDAYESAKHSYEQISGYIAQIEDRSRKIKEIEKDIRLLRNHFTRVYSQLGAIAYEAYGSQTLAEHVRQACFPLFEEHAKRTRKLENQKQAHSGLLGRKIIVLQLDFQRKILPGLLAKAGARLVSIGCEKDLPLAGRQSLLDELDSLNERRQELSQELELHQSAMAKLQSEEVQSPKARMEERASAMKQAWKAAEKAASAYGKALYETLPEQVHSDQIGQKAIHLMDQITLHRKRIKSLQREIKQLENLIQVQELEAQIELENQRIEVLRSQIDTCNRQISQIAASINEKQKRITVLLPPSSVITDG
;
A
#
# COMPACT_ATOMS: atom_id res chain seq x y z
N MET A 1 0.53 -30.41 -3.62
CA MET A 1 1.81 -31.14 -3.44
C MET A 1 2.99 -30.22 -3.14
N PHE A 2 3.18 -29.09 -3.84
CA PHE A 2 4.29 -28.16 -3.59
C PHE A 2 4.42 -27.73 -2.11
N PHE A 3 3.32 -27.29 -1.49
CA PHE A 3 3.31 -26.90 -0.08
C PHE A 3 3.66 -28.04 0.89
N LEU A 4 3.17 -29.27 0.64
CA LEU A 4 3.46 -30.43 1.49
C LEU A 4 4.95 -30.82 1.44
N TYR A 5 5.58 -30.76 0.26
CA TYR A 5 7.02 -31.00 0.16
C TYR A 5 7.81 -29.87 0.82
N ALA A 6 7.41 -28.60 0.65
CA ALA A 6 8.09 -27.49 1.33
C ALA A 6 8.03 -27.62 2.85
N ASP A 7 6.87 -28.00 3.39
CA ASP A 7 6.69 -28.23 4.83
C ASP A 7 7.47 -29.45 5.34
N LEU A 8 7.57 -30.51 4.53
CA LEU A 8 8.41 -31.67 4.85
C LEU A 8 9.88 -31.26 4.90
N GLY A 9 10.37 -30.55 3.88
CA GLY A 9 11.74 -30.06 3.83
C GLY A 9 12.08 -29.17 5.02
N ARG A 10 11.22 -28.21 5.37
CA ARG A 10 11.40 -27.37 6.56
C ARG A 10 11.40 -28.16 7.87
N SER A 11 10.46 -29.09 8.01
CA SER A 11 10.33 -29.89 9.23
C SER A 11 11.58 -30.75 9.47
N VAL A 12 12.10 -31.38 8.43
CA VAL A 12 13.29 -32.25 8.54
C VAL A 12 14.57 -31.42 8.65
N ALA A 13 14.64 -30.25 8.02
CA ALA A 13 15.79 -29.36 8.15
C ALA A 13 16.05 -28.93 9.61
N LEU A 14 14.99 -28.70 10.40
CA LEU A 14 15.10 -28.41 11.83
C LEU A 14 15.71 -29.59 12.62
N VAL A 15 15.38 -30.82 12.22
CA VAL A 15 15.95 -32.03 12.83
C VAL A 15 17.41 -32.21 12.39
N GLN A 16 17.72 -31.94 11.11
CA GLN A 16 19.06 -32.07 10.55
C GLN A 16 20.08 -31.08 11.15
N GLN A 17 19.61 -29.95 11.68
CA GLN A 17 20.44 -29.03 12.49
C GLN A 17 20.95 -29.67 13.79
N ILE A 18 20.22 -30.65 14.35
CA ILE A 18 20.53 -31.31 15.61
C ILE A 18 21.18 -32.68 15.37
N SER A 19 20.72 -33.41 14.36
CA SER A 19 21.14 -34.77 14.03
C SER A 19 21.27 -34.93 12.53
N ARG A 20 22.50 -35.09 12.05
CA ARG A 20 22.80 -35.18 10.61
C ARG A 20 22.14 -36.42 9.99
N LEU A 21 21.36 -36.19 8.94
CA LEU A 21 20.77 -37.24 8.11
C LEU A 21 21.60 -37.39 6.82
N PRO A 22 21.93 -38.61 6.39
CA PRO A 22 22.75 -38.85 5.19
C PRO A 22 21.94 -38.79 3.88
N TYR A 23 20.78 -38.14 3.88
CA TYR A 23 19.83 -38.15 2.76
C TYR A 23 19.62 -36.74 2.22
N ALA A 24 19.59 -36.60 0.89
CA ALA A 24 19.36 -35.34 0.18
C ALA A 24 20.27 -34.19 0.66
N GLU A 25 21.55 -34.47 0.90
CA GLU A 25 22.52 -33.50 1.46
C GLU A 25 22.71 -32.28 0.54
N ALA A 26 22.81 -32.48 -0.78
CA ALA A 26 23.00 -31.39 -1.73
C ALA A 26 21.79 -30.43 -1.74
N GLU A 27 20.57 -30.97 -1.70
CA GLU A 27 19.35 -30.17 -1.62
C GLU A 27 19.20 -29.48 -0.27
N TYR A 28 19.64 -30.13 0.82
CA TYR A 28 19.69 -29.53 2.15
C TYR A 28 20.65 -28.33 2.20
N GLU A 29 21.88 -28.47 1.71
CA GLU A 29 22.86 -27.38 1.65
C GLU A 29 22.36 -26.20 0.81
N THR A 30 21.71 -26.50 -0.32
CA THR A 30 21.07 -25.49 -1.16
C THR A 30 19.94 -24.76 -0.41
N PHE A 31 19.11 -25.50 0.33
CA PHE A 31 18.06 -24.92 1.16
C PHE A 31 18.64 -24.01 2.25
N CYS A 32 19.65 -24.46 3.00
CA CYS A 32 20.33 -23.67 4.02
C CYS A 32 20.89 -22.37 3.45
N THR A 33 21.63 -22.44 2.33
CA THR A 33 22.22 -21.26 1.68
C THR A 33 21.15 -20.22 1.30
N LEU A 34 20.01 -20.68 0.77
CA LEU A 34 18.92 -19.78 0.37
C LEU A 34 18.12 -19.26 1.58
N MET A 35 18.05 -20.02 2.67
CA MET A 35 17.49 -19.54 3.94
C MET A 35 18.36 -18.45 4.56
N ASP A 36 19.68 -18.62 4.58
CA ASP A 36 20.62 -17.59 5.09
C ASP A 36 20.53 -16.30 4.26
N ALA A 37 20.38 -16.43 2.94
CA ALA A 37 20.16 -15.29 2.05
C ALA A 37 18.82 -14.58 2.36
N TYR A 38 17.76 -15.34 2.65
CA TYR A 38 16.48 -14.79 3.07
C TYR A 38 16.57 -14.09 4.42
N GLU A 39 17.21 -14.68 5.42
CA GLU A 39 17.40 -14.08 6.74
C GLU A 39 18.23 -12.79 6.66
N SER A 40 19.28 -12.78 5.84
CA SER A 40 20.08 -11.58 5.56
C SER A 40 19.25 -10.48 4.90
N ALA A 41 18.42 -10.83 3.91
CA ALA A 41 17.53 -9.87 3.25
C ALA A 41 16.44 -9.34 4.19
N LYS A 42 15.88 -10.20 5.06
CA LYS A 42 14.91 -9.83 6.10
C LYS A 42 15.52 -8.86 7.10
N HIS A 43 16.72 -9.15 7.62
CA HIS A 43 17.41 -8.26 8.54
C HIS A 43 17.68 -6.90 7.89
N SER A 44 18.09 -6.88 6.62
CA SER A 44 18.31 -5.62 5.89
C SER A 44 17.03 -4.81 5.71
N TYR A 45 15.89 -5.47 5.47
CA TYR A 45 14.58 -4.83 5.42
C TYR A 45 14.14 -4.26 6.79
N GLU A 46 14.34 -5.02 7.87
CA GLU A 46 14.01 -4.58 9.23
C GLU A 46 14.86 -3.37 9.66
N GLN A 47 16.15 -3.35 9.30
CA GLN A 47 17.04 -2.20 9.55
C GLN A 47 16.52 -0.93 8.88
N ILE A 48 16.22 -0.97 7.57
CA ILE A 48 15.74 0.23 6.85
C ILE A 48 14.36 0.65 7.34
N SER A 49 13.49 -0.30 7.69
CA SER A 49 12.18 -0.01 8.28
C SER A 49 12.32 0.70 9.64
N GLY A 50 13.22 0.23 10.51
CA GLY A 50 13.50 0.87 11.79
C GLY A 50 14.07 2.28 11.63
N TYR A 51 14.99 2.47 10.68
CA TYR A 51 15.56 3.76 10.34
C TYR A 51 14.49 4.76 9.84
N ILE A 52 13.59 4.33 8.93
CA ILE A 52 12.46 5.17 8.46
C ILE A 52 11.54 5.55 9.62
N ALA A 53 11.22 4.62 10.51
CA ALA A 53 10.40 4.91 11.69
C ALA A 53 11.03 5.98 12.59
N GLN A 54 12.36 5.94 12.78
CA GLN A 54 13.08 6.97 13.54
C GLN A 54 13.01 8.35 12.85
N ILE A 55 13.17 8.41 11.52
CA ILE A 55 13.01 9.65 10.75
C ILE A 55 11.61 10.22 10.92
N GLU A 56 10.58 9.38 10.79
CA GLU A 56 9.19 9.83 10.93
C GLU A 56 8.88 10.33 12.34
N ASP A 57 9.35 9.63 13.37
CA ASP A 57 9.18 10.03 14.76
C ASP A 57 9.86 11.37 15.05
N ARG A 58 11.12 11.54 14.62
CA ARG A 58 11.83 12.82 14.77
C ARG A 58 11.15 13.95 13.99
N SER A 59 10.66 13.68 12.78
CA SER A 59 9.91 14.67 12.00
C SER A 59 8.62 15.10 12.70
N ARG A 60 7.88 14.18 13.33
CA ARG A 60 6.70 14.50 14.13
C ARG A 60 7.09 15.37 15.33
N LYS A 61 8.13 14.98 16.06
CA LYS A 61 8.59 15.72 17.24
C LYS A 61 9.05 17.14 16.90
N ILE A 62 9.76 17.33 15.78
CA ILE A 62 10.11 18.66 15.26
C ILE A 62 8.85 19.51 15.02
N LYS A 63 7.83 18.95 14.36
CA LYS A 63 6.57 19.67 14.10
C LYS A 63 5.82 20.04 15.38
N GLU A 64 5.84 19.16 16.39
CA GLU A 64 5.26 19.42 17.70
C GLU A 64 5.97 20.58 18.41
N ILE A 65 7.30 20.53 18.47
CA ILE A 65 8.12 21.59 19.10
C ILE A 65 7.92 22.93 18.36
N GLU A 66 7.91 22.93 17.02
CA GLU A 66 7.63 24.13 16.22
C GLU A 66 6.23 24.71 16.53
N LYS A 67 5.23 23.84 16.72
CA LYS A 67 3.88 24.26 17.10
C LYS A 67 3.88 24.87 18.50
N ASP A 68 4.59 24.27 19.45
CA ASP A 68 4.69 24.78 20.82
C ASP A 68 5.39 26.14 20.86
N ILE A 69 6.47 26.33 20.08
CA ILE A 69 7.13 27.63 19.91
C ILE A 69 6.15 28.67 19.33
N ARG A 70 5.32 28.29 18.35
CA ARG A 70 4.28 29.20 17.81
C ARG A 70 3.23 29.56 18.86
N LEU A 71 2.83 28.61 19.71
CA LEU A 71 1.86 28.85 20.78
C LEU A 71 2.44 29.74 21.89
N LEU A 72 3.73 29.61 22.22
CA LEU A 72 4.42 30.50 23.15
C LEU A 72 4.37 31.96 22.70
N ARG A 73 4.39 32.24 21.40
CA ARG A 73 4.27 33.61 20.87
C ARG A 73 3.01 34.33 21.37
N ASN A 74 1.90 33.61 21.56
CA ASN A 74 0.67 34.20 22.08
C ASN A 74 0.82 34.61 23.55
N HIS A 75 1.51 33.79 24.34
CA HIS A 75 1.81 34.07 25.75
C HIS A 75 2.76 35.26 25.89
N PHE A 76 3.83 35.31 25.08
CA PHE A 76 4.69 36.49 24.99
C PHE A 76 3.91 37.75 24.62
N THR A 77 3.01 37.65 23.63
CA THR A 77 2.19 38.79 23.20
C THR A 77 1.32 39.32 24.34
N ARG A 78 0.76 38.43 25.18
CA ARG A 78 0.00 38.81 26.37
C ARG A 78 0.85 39.57 27.37
N VAL A 79 2.01 39.00 27.77
CA VAL A 79 2.92 39.63 28.74
C VAL A 79 3.45 40.96 28.22
N TYR A 80 3.86 41.03 26.95
CA TYR A 80 4.28 42.27 26.32
C TYR A 80 3.16 43.32 26.27
N SER A 81 1.91 42.91 26.02
CA SER A 81 0.79 43.84 26.04
C SER A 81 0.57 44.43 27.43
N GLN A 82 0.73 43.64 28.48
CA GLN A 82 0.62 44.09 29.87
C GLN A 82 1.76 45.05 30.23
N LEU A 83 3.02 44.70 29.92
CA LEU A 83 4.16 45.60 30.12
C LEU A 83 3.99 46.92 29.35
N GLY A 84 3.51 46.85 28.10
CA GLY A 84 3.20 48.01 27.29
C GLY A 84 2.06 48.86 27.86
N ALA A 85 1.02 48.24 28.43
CA ALA A 85 -0.09 48.94 29.08
C ALA A 85 0.41 49.77 30.28
N ILE A 86 1.23 49.15 31.12
CA ILE A 86 1.86 49.80 32.28
C ILE A 86 2.69 51.00 31.84
N ALA A 87 3.50 50.81 30.78
CA ALA A 87 4.29 51.89 30.22
C ALA A 87 3.41 53.01 29.64
N TYR A 88 2.31 52.68 28.98
CA TYR A 88 1.39 53.65 28.39
C TYR A 88 0.65 54.47 29.46
N GLU A 89 0.25 53.84 30.57
CA GLU A 89 -0.35 54.51 31.73
C GLU A 89 0.67 55.46 32.40
N ALA A 90 1.87 54.97 32.68
CA ALA A 90 2.94 55.78 33.27
C ALA A 90 3.39 56.93 32.35
N TYR A 91 3.29 56.75 31.03
CA TYR A 91 3.47 57.82 30.05
C TYR A 91 2.41 58.92 30.19
N GLY A 92 1.14 58.54 30.33
CA GLY A 92 0.04 59.48 30.58
C GLY A 92 0.19 60.26 31.88
N SER A 93 0.71 59.59 32.93
CA SER A 93 0.95 60.17 34.25
C SER A 93 2.28 60.91 34.40
N GLN A 94 3.13 60.92 33.35
CA GLN A 94 4.48 61.53 33.38
C GLN A 94 5.42 60.96 34.45
N THR A 95 5.21 59.69 34.85
CA THR A 95 5.99 59.02 35.91
C THR A 95 7.08 58.09 35.37
N LEU A 96 7.24 58.00 34.05
CA LEU A 96 8.29 57.21 33.40
C LEU A 96 9.68 57.84 33.54
N ALA A 97 10.67 57.01 33.88
CA ALA A 97 12.08 57.36 33.77
C ALA A 97 12.45 57.75 32.33
N GLU A 98 13.44 58.65 32.18
CA GLU A 98 13.81 59.28 30.90
C GLU A 98 14.13 58.27 29.79
N HIS A 99 14.93 57.25 30.10
CA HIS A 99 15.36 56.23 29.15
C HIS A 99 14.22 55.31 28.70
N VAL A 100 13.33 54.92 29.62
CA VAL A 100 12.12 54.13 29.32
C VAL A 100 11.16 54.94 28.44
N ARG A 101 11.04 56.24 28.75
CA ARG A 101 10.23 57.17 27.98
C ARG A 101 10.74 57.27 26.55
N GLN A 102 12.04 57.49 26.35
CA GLN A 102 12.65 57.58 25.01
C GLN A 102 12.41 56.34 24.15
N ALA A 103 12.40 55.15 24.75
CA ALA A 103 12.14 53.90 24.05
C ALA A 103 10.67 53.75 23.58
N CYS A 104 9.71 54.15 24.41
CA CYS A 104 8.28 54.01 24.13
C CYS A 104 7.64 55.23 23.45
N PHE A 105 8.25 56.41 23.57
CA PHE A 105 7.73 57.70 23.10
C PHE A 105 7.32 57.67 21.62
N PRO A 106 8.12 57.15 20.68
CA PRO A 106 7.74 57.11 19.27
C PRO A 106 6.48 56.26 19.00
N LEU A 107 6.20 55.27 19.86
CA LEU A 107 5.03 54.40 19.72
C LEU A 107 3.78 55.03 20.36
N PHE A 108 3.94 55.70 21.50
CA PHE A 108 2.82 56.24 22.28
C PHE A 108 2.39 57.63 21.82
N GLU A 109 3.31 58.47 21.38
CA GLU A 109 3.03 59.88 21.07
C GLU A 109 2.07 60.03 19.88
N GLU A 110 2.28 59.25 18.81
CA GLU A 110 1.44 59.30 17.62
C GLU A 110 -0.01 58.88 17.93
N HIS A 111 -0.17 57.78 18.68
CA HIS A 111 -1.48 57.30 19.13
C HIS A 111 -2.16 58.29 20.07
N ALA A 112 -1.43 58.85 21.05
CA ALA A 112 -1.96 59.81 22.00
C ALA A 112 -2.39 61.13 21.32
N LYS A 113 -1.62 61.65 20.36
CA LYS A 113 -1.97 62.84 19.57
C LYS A 113 -3.24 62.64 18.75
N ARG A 114 -3.36 61.50 18.07
CA ARG A 114 -4.54 61.16 17.25
C ARG A 114 -5.79 61.00 18.10
N THR A 115 -5.70 60.29 19.23
CA THR A 115 -6.82 60.08 20.14
C THR A 115 -7.29 61.39 20.77
N ARG A 116 -6.39 62.24 21.27
CA ARG A 116 -6.73 63.58 21.80
C ARG A 116 -7.39 64.47 20.75
N LYS A 117 -6.93 64.45 19.49
CA LYS A 117 -7.54 65.21 18.41
C LYS A 117 -8.98 64.78 18.15
N LEU A 118 -9.24 63.47 18.11
CA LEU A 118 -10.58 62.90 17.92
C LEU A 118 -11.50 63.19 19.12
N GLU A 119 -10.98 63.14 20.35
CA GLU A 119 -11.74 63.50 21.56
C GLU A 119 -12.13 64.99 21.58
N ASN A 120 -11.20 65.88 21.24
CA ASN A 120 -11.48 67.32 21.13
C ASN A 120 -12.50 67.61 20.02
N GLN A 121 -12.39 66.92 18.88
CA GLN A 121 -13.37 67.02 17.80
C GLN A 121 -14.75 66.52 18.23
N LYS A 122 -14.83 65.42 18.99
CA LYS A 122 -16.09 64.90 19.54
C LYS A 122 -16.76 65.92 20.46
N GLN A 123 -15.99 66.61 21.29
CA GLN A 123 -16.49 67.64 22.21
C GLN A 123 -16.95 68.90 21.46
N ALA A 124 -16.22 69.34 20.44
CA ALA A 124 -16.53 70.54 19.66
C ALA A 124 -17.66 70.34 18.63
N HIS A 125 -17.88 69.13 18.13
CA HIS A 125 -18.86 68.86 17.08
C HIS A 125 -20.29 68.80 17.65
N SER A 126 -21.24 69.54 17.07
CA SER A 126 -22.65 69.59 17.52
C SER A 126 -23.56 68.56 16.84
N GLY A 127 -23.28 68.19 15.58
CA GLY A 127 -24.12 67.28 14.78
C GLY A 127 -24.03 65.78 15.11
N LEU A 128 -25.18 65.09 15.09
CA LEU A 128 -25.36 63.66 15.43
C LEU A 128 -24.58 62.70 14.50
N LEU A 129 -24.62 62.91 13.18
CA LEU A 129 -23.94 62.04 12.21
C LEU A 129 -22.41 62.17 12.29
N GLY A 130 -21.89 63.40 12.37
CA GLY A 130 -20.46 63.66 12.55
C GLY A 130 -19.90 63.07 13.84
N ARG A 131 -20.65 63.18 14.95
CA ARG A 131 -20.29 62.52 16.22
C ARG A 131 -20.22 60.99 16.08
N LYS A 132 -21.14 60.36 15.36
CA LYS A 132 -21.11 58.90 15.12
C LYS A 132 -19.85 58.48 14.35
N ILE A 133 -19.44 59.24 13.33
CA ILE A 133 -18.21 58.97 12.57
C ILE A 133 -16.97 59.09 13.46
N ILE A 134 -16.89 60.13 14.29
CA ILE A 134 -15.78 60.32 15.24
C ILE A 134 -15.71 59.17 16.26
N VAL A 135 -16.87 58.69 16.75
CA VAL A 135 -16.94 57.53 17.64
C VAL A 135 -16.41 56.27 16.96
N LEU A 136 -16.78 56.01 15.69
CA LEU A 136 -16.23 54.88 14.93
C LEU A 136 -14.70 54.96 14.76
N GLN A 137 -14.17 56.17 14.55
CA GLN A 137 -12.72 56.39 14.47
C GLN A 137 -12.02 56.18 15.81
N LEU A 138 -12.64 56.60 16.93
CA LEU A 138 -12.14 56.32 18.28
C LEU A 138 -12.17 54.81 18.59
N ASP A 139 -13.23 54.10 18.19
CA ASP A 139 -13.33 52.65 18.35
C ASP A 139 -12.29 51.91 17.50
N PHE A 140 -11.93 52.44 16.33
CA PHE A 140 -10.82 51.94 15.54
C PHE A 140 -9.46 52.15 16.25
N GLN A 141 -9.20 53.31 16.85
CA GLN A 141 -7.99 53.53 17.66
C GLN A 141 -7.92 52.56 18.85
N ARG A 142 -9.04 52.33 19.55
CA ARG A 142 -9.14 51.34 20.64
C ARG A 142 -8.80 49.92 20.19
N LYS A 143 -9.19 49.54 18.96
CA LYS A 143 -8.85 48.22 18.40
C LYS A 143 -7.37 48.07 18.04
N ILE A 144 -6.69 49.17 17.69
CA ILE A 144 -5.25 49.17 17.37
C ILE A 144 -4.40 49.11 18.64
N LEU A 145 -4.88 49.71 19.74
CA LEU A 145 -4.13 49.89 20.98
C LEU A 145 -3.49 48.59 21.51
N PRO A 146 -4.17 47.43 21.63
CA PRO A 146 -3.53 46.19 22.12
C PRO A 146 -2.28 45.78 21.33
N GLY A 147 -2.32 45.89 20.00
CA GLY A 147 -1.16 45.57 19.16
C GLY A 147 -0.01 46.57 19.32
N LEU A 148 -0.33 47.83 19.63
CA LEU A 148 0.66 48.87 19.92
C LEU A 148 1.30 48.66 21.30
N LEU A 149 0.52 48.27 22.31
CA LEU A 149 1.01 47.92 23.64
C LEU A 149 1.93 46.70 23.57
N ALA A 150 1.55 45.64 22.85
CA ALA A 150 2.41 44.48 22.62
C ALA A 150 3.76 44.86 22.01
N LYS A 151 3.77 45.76 21.01
CA LYS A 151 5.01 46.26 20.39
C LYS A 151 5.86 47.07 21.37
N ALA A 152 5.24 47.92 22.17
CA ALA A 152 5.95 48.72 23.17
C ALA A 152 6.56 47.84 24.27
N GLY A 153 5.82 46.87 24.80
CA GLY A 153 6.35 45.93 25.78
C GLY A 153 7.47 45.05 25.22
N ALA A 154 7.33 44.55 24.00
CA ALA A 154 8.40 43.81 23.33
C ALA A 154 9.68 44.66 23.17
N ARG A 155 9.52 45.95 22.84
CA ARG A 155 10.63 46.89 22.73
C ARG A 155 11.30 47.12 24.08
N LEU A 156 10.52 47.29 25.15
CA LEU A 156 11.05 47.44 26.51
C LEU A 156 11.90 46.25 26.94
N VAL A 157 11.40 45.03 26.69
CA VAL A 157 12.13 43.80 27.00
C VAL A 157 13.41 43.69 26.17
N SER A 158 13.38 44.07 24.89
CA SER A 158 14.57 44.01 24.02
C SER A 158 15.72 44.92 24.45
N ILE A 159 15.43 45.96 25.23
CA ILE A 159 16.42 46.93 25.74
C ILE A 159 16.65 46.79 27.25
N GLY A 160 16.05 45.79 27.91
CA GLY A 160 16.22 45.52 29.33
C GLY A 160 15.59 46.55 30.27
N CYS A 161 14.59 47.31 29.80
CA CYS A 161 13.97 48.41 30.55
C CYS A 161 12.66 48.01 31.27
N GLU A 162 12.23 46.76 31.18
CA GLU A 162 11.03 46.23 31.83
C GLU A 162 11.07 46.31 33.36
N LYS A 163 12.28 46.30 33.94
CA LYS A 163 12.53 46.42 35.39
C LYS A 163 12.37 47.85 35.92
N ASP A 164 12.33 48.84 35.04
CA ASP A 164 12.23 50.26 35.41
C ASP A 164 10.78 50.77 35.37
N LEU A 165 9.81 49.90 35.08
CA LEU A 165 8.40 50.25 35.07
C LEU A 165 7.84 50.46 36.49
N PRO A 166 7.03 51.51 36.71
CA PRO A 166 6.43 51.79 38.00
C PRO A 166 5.14 50.97 38.20
N LEU A 167 5.22 49.81 38.87
CA LEU A 167 4.03 49.01 39.23
C LEU A 167 4.21 48.17 40.51
N ALA A 168 3.18 48.14 41.36
CA ALA A 168 3.01 47.12 42.39
C ALA A 168 2.57 45.80 41.74
N GLY A 169 3.34 44.72 41.90
CA GLY A 169 3.11 43.42 41.25
C GLY A 169 3.95 43.15 39.99
N ARG A 170 4.88 44.06 39.64
CA ARG A 170 5.85 43.90 38.54
C ARG A 170 6.59 42.56 38.58
N GLN A 171 6.93 42.08 39.78
CA GLN A 171 7.69 40.84 39.96
C GLN A 171 7.00 39.64 39.31
N SER A 172 5.67 39.51 39.46
CA SER A 172 4.93 38.38 38.86
C SER A 172 4.97 38.38 37.33
N LEU A 173 5.01 39.55 36.68
CA LEU A 173 5.12 39.65 35.22
C LEU A 173 6.54 39.39 34.73
N LEU A 174 7.54 39.78 35.51
CA LEU A 174 8.94 39.46 35.23
C LEU A 174 9.20 37.97 35.42
N ASP A 175 8.68 37.35 36.48
CA ASP A 175 8.78 35.91 36.71
C ASP A 175 8.07 35.13 35.58
N GLU A 176 6.90 35.59 35.11
CA GLU A 176 6.22 34.99 33.96
C GLU A 176 7.06 35.15 32.67
N LEU A 177 7.65 36.32 32.42
CA LEU A 177 8.52 36.56 31.27
C LEU A 177 9.77 35.68 31.30
N ASP A 178 10.41 35.55 32.46
CA ASP A 178 11.59 34.70 32.66
C ASP A 178 11.23 33.24 32.41
N SER A 179 10.12 32.74 32.96
CA SER A 179 9.63 31.38 32.72
C SER A 179 9.34 31.11 31.23
N LEU A 180 8.80 32.08 30.50
CA LEU A 180 8.54 31.96 29.06
C LEU A 180 9.85 31.96 28.25
N ASN A 181 10.84 32.74 28.67
CA ASN A 181 12.17 32.76 28.05
C ASN A 181 12.90 31.44 28.26
N GLU A 182 12.90 30.91 29.49
CA GLU A 182 13.43 29.58 29.82
C GLU A 182 12.76 28.52 28.95
N ARG A 183 11.42 28.49 28.92
CA ARG A 183 10.67 27.52 28.14
C ARG A 183 10.97 27.62 26.64
N ARG A 184 11.13 28.84 26.11
CA ARG A 184 11.50 29.04 24.71
C ARG A 184 12.91 28.54 24.41
N GLN A 185 13.85 28.76 25.33
CA GLN A 185 15.22 28.28 25.20
C GLN A 185 15.28 26.75 25.23
N GLU A 186 14.58 26.11 26.18
CA GLU A 186 14.44 24.65 26.24
C GLU A 186 13.93 24.07 24.93
N LEU A 187 12.82 24.60 24.41
CA LEU A 187 12.23 24.10 23.16
C LEU A 187 13.15 24.34 21.95
N SER A 188 13.91 25.43 21.95
CA SER A 188 14.85 25.74 20.87
C SER A 188 16.06 24.80 20.91
N GLN A 189 16.57 24.47 22.10
CA GLN A 189 17.61 23.46 22.29
C GLN A 189 17.11 22.07 21.89
N GLU A 190 15.90 21.69 22.31
CA GLU A 190 15.26 20.43 21.91
C GLU A 190 15.11 20.36 20.38
N LEU A 191 14.65 21.44 19.75
CA LEU A 191 14.51 21.53 18.30
C LEU A 191 15.86 21.33 17.58
N GLU A 192 16.92 22.01 18.03
CA GLU A 192 18.26 21.88 17.47
C GLU A 192 18.80 20.44 17.60
N LEU A 193 18.58 19.79 18.75
CA LEU A 193 18.95 18.39 18.95
C LEU A 193 18.25 17.47 17.95
N HIS A 194 16.94 17.65 17.76
CA HIS A 194 16.17 16.85 16.81
C HIS A 194 16.55 17.15 15.35
N GLN A 195 16.78 18.41 14.99
CA GLN A 195 17.22 18.81 13.65
C GLN A 195 18.63 18.28 13.33
N SER A 196 19.56 18.35 14.29
CA SER A 196 20.91 17.79 14.15
C SER A 196 20.87 16.27 13.99
N ALA A 197 20.08 15.57 14.81
CA ALA A 197 19.88 14.13 14.68
C ALA A 197 19.27 13.77 13.32
N MET A 198 18.27 14.53 12.85
CA MET A 198 17.65 14.32 11.55
C MET A 198 18.64 14.56 10.39
N ALA A 199 19.47 15.59 10.49
CA ALA A 199 20.51 15.88 9.50
C ALA A 199 21.57 14.78 9.45
N LYS A 200 21.98 14.22 10.60
CA LYS A 200 22.88 13.06 10.66
C LYS A 200 22.27 11.86 9.96
N LEU A 201 21.03 11.49 10.32
CA LEU A 201 20.30 10.41 9.67
C LEU A 201 20.26 10.63 8.16
N GLN A 202 19.84 11.80 7.69
CA GLN A 202 19.75 12.10 6.26
C GLN A 202 21.11 12.15 5.54
N SER A 203 22.18 12.57 6.21
CA SER A 203 23.53 12.62 5.62
C SER A 203 24.16 11.24 5.43
N GLU A 204 23.74 10.26 6.22
CA GLU A 204 24.18 8.86 6.09
C GLU A 204 23.57 8.18 4.86
N GLU A 205 22.52 8.74 4.25
CA GLU A 205 21.84 8.15 3.09
C GLU A 205 21.69 9.09 1.89
N VAL A 206 22.38 8.76 0.79
CA VAL A 206 22.38 9.51 -0.49
C VAL A 206 21.11 9.24 -1.33
N GLN A 207 20.28 8.27 -0.96
CA GLN A 207 19.10 7.82 -1.73
C GLN A 207 17.81 7.89 -0.90
N SER A 208 16.66 8.05 -1.58
CA SER A 208 15.33 8.09 -0.94
C SER A 208 15.06 6.83 -0.09
N PRO A 209 14.82 6.95 1.23
CA PRO A 209 14.61 5.81 2.12
C PRO A 209 13.43 4.92 1.68
N LYS A 210 12.37 5.50 1.11
CA LYS A 210 11.21 4.76 0.61
C LYS A 210 11.54 3.88 -0.59
N ALA A 211 12.36 4.36 -1.51
CA ALA A 211 12.77 3.58 -2.68
C ALA A 211 13.63 2.37 -2.26
N ARG A 212 14.54 2.56 -1.29
CA ARG A 212 15.30 1.46 -0.69
C ARG A 212 14.43 0.47 0.05
N MET A 213 13.43 0.93 0.79
CA MET A 213 12.51 0.02 1.46
C MET A 213 11.80 -0.90 0.47
N GLU A 214 11.37 -0.36 -0.67
CA GLU A 214 10.73 -1.13 -1.74
C GLU A 214 11.71 -2.12 -2.40
N GLU A 215 12.94 -1.68 -2.67
CA GLU A 215 14.01 -2.55 -3.18
C GLU A 215 14.31 -3.71 -2.22
N ARG A 216 14.48 -3.43 -0.92
CA ARG A 216 14.75 -4.43 0.11
C ARG A 216 13.56 -5.36 0.32
N ALA A 217 12.32 -4.85 0.26
CA ALA A 217 11.11 -5.67 0.33
C ALA A 217 11.01 -6.61 -0.87
N SER A 218 11.34 -6.12 -2.08
CA SER A 218 11.39 -6.94 -3.29
C SER A 218 12.46 -8.04 -3.19
N ALA A 219 13.67 -7.68 -2.75
CA ALA A 219 14.76 -8.63 -2.53
C ALA A 219 14.39 -9.70 -1.49
N MET A 220 13.82 -9.30 -0.34
CA MET A 220 13.32 -10.21 0.69
C MET A 220 12.27 -11.17 0.13
N LYS A 221 11.30 -10.66 -0.64
CA LYS A 221 10.25 -11.49 -1.27
C LYS A 221 10.81 -12.47 -2.29
N GLN A 222 11.82 -12.06 -3.06
CA GLN A 222 12.49 -12.94 -4.02
C GLN A 222 13.28 -14.04 -3.30
N ALA A 223 14.07 -13.67 -2.27
CA ALA A 223 14.81 -14.62 -1.46
C ALA A 223 13.88 -15.62 -0.75
N TRP A 224 12.75 -15.15 -0.21
CA TRP A 224 11.74 -16.01 0.40
C TRP A 224 11.18 -17.04 -0.60
N LYS A 225 10.82 -16.61 -1.82
CA LYS A 225 10.34 -17.52 -2.87
C LYS A 225 11.40 -18.54 -3.30
N ALA A 226 12.67 -18.11 -3.39
CA ALA A 226 13.78 -19.01 -3.71
C ALA A 226 13.96 -20.06 -2.61
N ALA A 227 13.92 -19.65 -1.35
CA ALA A 227 14.00 -20.53 -0.19
C ALA A 227 12.79 -21.49 -0.10
N GLU A 228 11.56 -21.04 -0.39
CA GLU A 228 10.38 -21.92 -0.49
C GLU A 228 10.56 -23.00 -1.56
N LYS A 229 11.06 -22.61 -2.74
CA LYS A 229 11.30 -23.55 -3.84
C LYS A 229 12.37 -24.58 -3.46
N ALA A 230 13.44 -24.14 -2.81
CA ALA A 230 14.49 -25.02 -2.31
C ALA A 230 13.97 -25.95 -1.20
N ALA A 231 13.14 -25.46 -0.28
CA ALA A 231 12.48 -26.29 0.72
C ALA A 231 11.62 -27.38 0.08
N SER A 232 10.85 -27.04 -0.96
CA SER A 232 10.06 -28.01 -1.71
C SER A 232 10.93 -29.01 -2.46
N ALA A 233 12.06 -28.59 -3.02
CA ALA A 233 12.99 -29.49 -3.71
C ALA A 233 13.61 -30.48 -2.72
N TYR A 234 14.10 -29.97 -1.60
CA TYR A 234 14.66 -30.78 -0.51
C TYR A 234 13.64 -31.76 0.07
N GLY A 235 12.42 -31.31 0.41
CA GLY A 235 11.38 -32.22 0.91
C GLY A 235 10.94 -33.27 -0.12
N LYS A 236 10.98 -32.95 -1.41
CA LYS A 236 10.75 -33.95 -2.47
C LYS A 236 11.88 -34.97 -2.52
N ALA A 237 13.14 -34.52 -2.50
CA ALA A 237 14.30 -35.40 -2.50
C ALA A 237 14.32 -36.32 -1.26
N LEU A 238 13.98 -35.78 -0.08
CA LEU A 238 13.79 -36.56 1.14
C LEU A 238 12.73 -37.64 0.96
N TYR A 239 11.55 -37.30 0.48
CA TYR A 239 10.48 -38.27 0.24
C TYR A 239 10.91 -39.40 -0.71
N GLU A 240 11.81 -39.13 -1.66
CA GLU A 240 12.28 -40.09 -2.66
C GLU A 240 13.49 -40.91 -2.20
N THR A 241 14.26 -40.42 -1.23
CA THR A 241 15.52 -41.05 -0.76
C THR A 241 15.41 -41.69 0.62
N LEU A 242 14.44 -41.27 1.44
CA LEU A 242 14.21 -41.86 2.75
C LEU A 242 13.71 -43.31 2.63
N PRO A 243 14.22 -44.24 3.47
CA PRO A 243 13.73 -45.61 3.48
C PRO A 243 12.27 -45.70 3.92
N GLU A 244 11.57 -46.77 3.55
CA GLU A 244 10.14 -46.95 3.86
C GLU A 244 9.86 -47.11 5.37
N GLN A 245 10.88 -47.41 6.18
CA GLN A 245 10.79 -47.72 7.61
C GLN A 245 11.50 -46.66 8.47
N VAL A 246 11.33 -45.38 8.14
CA VAL A 246 11.92 -44.30 8.95
C VAL A 246 11.12 -44.09 10.23
N HIS A 247 11.83 -44.08 11.36
CA HIS A 247 11.24 -43.87 12.68
C HIS A 247 11.06 -42.38 13.01
N SER A 248 10.08 -42.08 13.88
CA SER A 248 9.78 -40.71 14.32
C SER A 248 10.96 -40.02 14.98
N ASP A 249 11.84 -40.80 15.58
CA ASP A 249 12.99 -40.30 16.33
C ASP A 249 14.09 -39.77 15.41
N GLN A 250 14.06 -40.13 14.12
CA GLN A 250 15.06 -39.72 13.13
C GLN A 250 14.66 -38.45 12.36
N ILE A 251 13.37 -38.28 12.05
CA ILE A 251 12.88 -37.17 11.20
C ILE A 251 11.77 -36.34 11.85
N GLY A 252 11.30 -36.74 13.03
CA GLY A 252 10.19 -36.13 13.74
C GLY A 252 8.81 -36.66 13.32
N GLN A 253 7.87 -36.69 14.26
CA GLN A 253 6.50 -37.15 14.02
C GLN A 253 5.76 -36.32 12.96
N LYS A 254 6.04 -35.01 12.89
CA LYS A 254 5.46 -34.13 11.87
C LYS A 254 5.89 -34.52 10.45
N ALA A 255 7.16 -34.89 10.26
CA ALA A 255 7.67 -35.29 8.96
C ALA A 255 7.04 -36.61 8.50
N ILE A 256 6.86 -37.58 9.41
CA ILE A 256 6.13 -38.84 9.10
C ILE A 256 4.73 -38.55 8.60
N HIS A 257 3.98 -37.72 9.33
CA HIS A 257 2.61 -37.38 8.93
C HIS A 257 2.56 -36.70 7.55
N LEU A 258 3.52 -35.83 7.26
CA LEU A 258 3.65 -35.19 5.95
C LEU A 258 3.98 -36.22 4.85
N MET A 259 4.87 -37.18 5.12
CA MET A 259 5.17 -38.27 4.18
C MET A 259 3.92 -39.13 3.89
N ASP A 260 3.17 -39.52 4.92
CA ASP A 260 1.93 -40.28 4.76
C ASP A 260 0.89 -39.53 3.92
N GLN A 261 0.71 -38.23 4.18
CA GLN A 261 -0.17 -37.38 3.38
C GLN A 261 0.29 -37.31 1.92
N ILE A 262 1.59 -37.14 1.67
CA ILE A 262 2.15 -37.14 0.32
C ILE A 262 1.89 -38.47 -0.39
N THR A 263 2.11 -39.60 0.29
CA THR A 263 1.85 -40.94 -0.26
C THR A 263 0.38 -41.13 -0.58
N LEU A 264 -0.52 -40.74 0.32
CA LEU A 264 -1.97 -40.80 0.12
C LEU A 264 -2.39 -39.99 -1.11
N HIS A 265 -1.91 -38.75 -1.24
CA HIS A 265 -2.19 -37.91 -2.39
C HIS A 265 -1.62 -38.49 -3.70
N ARG A 266 -0.39 -39.02 -3.69
CA ARG A 266 0.19 -39.70 -4.87
C ARG A 266 -0.66 -40.90 -5.29
N LYS A 267 -1.15 -41.73 -4.35
CA LYS A 267 -2.05 -42.86 -4.64
C LYS A 267 -3.38 -42.39 -5.23
N ARG A 268 -3.99 -41.34 -4.66
CA ARG A 268 -5.24 -40.76 -5.16
C ARG A 268 -5.09 -40.21 -6.57
N ILE A 269 -4.01 -39.48 -6.86
CA ILE A 269 -3.69 -38.97 -8.20
C ILE A 269 -3.57 -40.13 -9.20
N LYS A 270 -2.85 -41.20 -8.87
CA LYS A 270 -2.74 -42.38 -9.74
C LYS A 270 -4.08 -43.10 -9.96
N SER A 271 -5.00 -43.08 -8.99
CA SER A 271 -6.36 -43.61 -9.17
C SER A 271 -7.14 -42.75 -10.16
N LEU A 272 -7.17 -41.43 -9.91
CA LEU A 272 -7.90 -40.48 -10.75
C LEU A 272 -7.37 -40.47 -12.19
N GLN A 273 -6.06 -40.56 -12.40
CA GLN A 273 -5.48 -40.67 -13.75
C GLN A 273 -5.92 -41.94 -14.49
N ARG A 274 -6.09 -43.06 -13.77
CA ARG A 274 -6.62 -44.31 -14.35
C ARG A 274 -8.11 -44.18 -14.69
N GLU A 275 -8.89 -43.59 -13.80
CA GLU A 275 -10.32 -43.31 -14.00
C GLU A 275 -10.55 -42.39 -15.21
N ILE A 276 -9.77 -41.31 -15.34
CA ILE A 276 -9.82 -40.39 -16.49
C ILE A 276 -9.56 -41.14 -17.79
N LYS A 277 -8.49 -41.94 -17.85
CA LYS A 277 -8.15 -42.71 -19.06
C LYS A 277 -9.24 -43.73 -19.43
N GLN A 278 -9.89 -44.34 -18.44
CA GLN A 278 -11.02 -45.25 -18.68
C GLN A 278 -12.22 -44.52 -19.27
N LEU A 279 -12.52 -43.31 -18.76
CA LEU A 279 -13.61 -42.48 -19.29
C LEU A 279 -13.31 -41.98 -20.71
N GLU A 280 -12.07 -41.54 -20.97
CA GLU A 280 -11.64 -41.15 -22.32
C GLU A 280 -11.82 -42.29 -23.33
N ASN A 281 -11.42 -43.51 -22.97
CA ASN A 281 -11.63 -44.69 -23.81
C ASN A 281 -13.13 -44.99 -24.03
N LEU A 282 -13.95 -44.84 -23.00
CA LEU A 282 -15.39 -45.10 -23.10
C LEU A 282 -16.08 -44.10 -24.03
N ILE A 283 -15.71 -42.82 -23.97
CA ILE A 283 -16.18 -41.79 -24.89
C ILE A 283 -15.78 -42.16 -26.33
N GLN A 284 -14.53 -42.58 -26.55
CA GLN A 284 -14.06 -42.97 -27.88
C GLN A 284 -14.83 -44.18 -28.44
N VAL A 285 -15.18 -45.16 -27.60
CA VAL A 285 -16.04 -46.29 -28.00
C VAL A 285 -17.42 -45.80 -28.41
N GLN A 286 -18.05 -44.95 -27.59
CA GLN A 286 -19.38 -44.40 -27.90
C GLN A 286 -19.40 -43.58 -29.20
N GLU A 287 -18.33 -42.82 -29.47
CA GLU A 287 -18.19 -42.08 -30.73
C GLU A 287 -18.07 -43.03 -31.94
N LEU A 288 -17.30 -44.10 -31.82
CA LEU A 288 -17.18 -45.12 -32.87
C LEU A 288 -18.48 -45.88 -33.09
N GLU A 289 -19.20 -46.23 -32.02
CA GLU A 289 -20.53 -46.86 -32.11
C GLU A 289 -21.53 -45.94 -32.84
N ALA A 290 -21.54 -44.65 -32.52
CA ALA A 290 -22.39 -43.67 -33.21
C ALA A 290 -22.01 -43.52 -34.71
N GLN A 291 -20.72 -43.57 -35.05
CA GLN A 291 -20.27 -43.56 -36.45
C GLN A 291 -20.72 -44.81 -37.21
N ILE A 292 -20.58 -45.99 -36.60
CA ILE A 292 -21.05 -47.26 -37.19
C ILE A 292 -22.56 -47.21 -37.44
N GLU A 293 -23.33 -46.69 -36.48
CA GLU A 293 -24.78 -46.55 -36.61
C GLU A 293 -25.17 -45.63 -37.79
N LEU A 294 -24.48 -44.49 -37.93
CA LEU A 294 -24.66 -43.60 -39.08
C LEU A 294 -24.29 -44.27 -40.42
N GLU A 295 -23.23 -45.06 -40.45
CA GLU A 295 -22.84 -45.82 -41.64
C GLU A 295 -23.86 -46.91 -41.99
N ASN A 296 -24.40 -47.62 -40.99
CA ASN A 296 -25.46 -48.61 -41.20
C ASN A 296 -26.72 -47.98 -41.79
N GLN A 297 -27.16 -46.84 -41.26
CA GLN A 297 -28.28 -46.08 -41.83
C GLN A 297 -28.01 -45.67 -43.28
N ARG A 298 -26.77 -45.28 -43.60
CA ARG A 298 -26.38 -44.95 -44.97
C ARG A 298 -26.42 -46.18 -45.89
N ILE A 299 -26.00 -47.35 -45.42
CA ILE A 299 -26.10 -48.62 -46.15
C ILE A 299 -27.57 -48.94 -46.45
N GLU A 300 -28.47 -48.79 -45.49
CA GLU A 300 -29.90 -49.02 -45.69
C GLU A 300 -30.50 -48.11 -46.77
N VAL A 301 -30.16 -46.81 -46.73
CA VAL A 301 -30.58 -45.86 -47.77
C VAL A 301 -30.06 -46.27 -49.13
N LEU A 302 -28.78 -46.67 -49.24
CA LEU A 302 -28.19 -47.14 -50.50
C LEU A 302 -28.87 -48.42 -51.01
N ARG A 303 -29.20 -49.37 -50.13
CA ARG A 303 -29.96 -50.58 -50.49
C ARG A 303 -31.34 -50.22 -51.07
N SER A 304 -32.07 -49.31 -50.41
CA SER A 304 -33.36 -48.83 -50.92
C SER A 304 -33.24 -48.15 -52.28
N GLN A 305 -32.15 -47.42 -52.53
CA GLN A 305 -31.88 -46.81 -53.84
C GLN A 305 -31.62 -47.88 -54.90
N ILE A 306 -30.81 -48.90 -54.61
CA ILE A 306 -30.54 -50.03 -55.50
C ILE A 306 -31.84 -50.75 -55.87
N ASP A 307 -32.71 -51.03 -54.89
CA ASP A 307 -33.99 -51.68 -55.14
C ASP A 307 -34.88 -50.85 -56.06
N THR A 308 -34.88 -49.52 -55.88
CA THR A 308 -35.61 -48.60 -56.75
C THR A 308 -35.06 -48.63 -58.17
N CYS A 309 -33.74 -48.57 -58.35
CA CYS A 309 -33.09 -48.70 -59.66
C CYS A 309 -33.37 -50.06 -60.32
N ASN A 310 -33.34 -51.16 -59.57
CA ASN A 310 -33.66 -52.50 -60.09
C ASN A 310 -35.10 -52.60 -60.59
N ARG A 311 -36.06 -51.96 -59.89
CA ARG A 311 -37.44 -51.84 -60.36
C ARG A 311 -37.53 -51.05 -61.66
N GLN A 312 -36.81 -49.93 -61.76
CA GLN A 312 -36.74 -49.12 -63.00
C GLN A 312 -36.15 -49.93 -64.17
N ILE A 313 -35.06 -50.68 -63.95
CA ILE A 313 -34.46 -51.56 -64.96
C ILE A 313 -35.48 -52.60 -65.43
N SER A 314 -36.21 -53.23 -64.50
CA SER A 314 -37.23 -54.23 -64.83
C SER A 314 -38.36 -53.65 -65.68
N GLN A 315 -38.82 -52.42 -65.37
CA GLN A 315 -39.82 -51.71 -66.17
C GLN A 315 -39.31 -51.40 -67.59
N ILE A 316 -38.06 -50.96 -67.72
CA ILE A 316 -37.44 -50.70 -69.01
C ILE A 316 -37.30 -52.00 -69.81
N ALA A 317 -36.85 -53.09 -69.20
CA ALA A 317 -36.74 -54.40 -69.84
C ALA A 317 -38.10 -54.92 -70.33
N ALA A 318 -39.16 -54.77 -69.54
CA ALA A 318 -40.52 -55.09 -69.94
C ALA A 318 -40.97 -54.25 -71.15
N SER A 319 -40.69 -52.94 -71.13
CA SER A 319 -40.97 -52.04 -72.25
C SER A 319 -40.19 -52.42 -73.52
N ILE A 320 -38.92 -52.80 -73.40
CA ILE A 320 -38.11 -53.30 -74.52
C ILE A 320 -38.75 -54.58 -75.09
N ASN A 321 -39.12 -55.54 -74.24
CA ASN A 321 -39.74 -56.79 -74.69
C ASN A 321 -41.09 -56.53 -75.39
N GLU A 322 -41.91 -55.62 -74.87
CA GLU A 322 -43.16 -55.21 -75.53
C GLU A 322 -42.90 -54.58 -76.90
N LYS A 323 -41.90 -53.69 -77.00
CA LYS A 323 -41.45 -53.12 -78.29
C LYS A 323 -40.94 -54.19 -79.24
N GLN A 324 -40.16 -55.16 -78.76
CA GLN A 324 -39.67 -56.29 -79.55
C GLN A 324 -40.83 -57.16 -80.07
N LYS A 325 -41.80 -57.52 -79.22
CA LYS A 325 -43.02 -58.23 -79.64
C LYS A 325 -43.78 -57.45 -80.71
N ARG A 326 -43.91 -56.13 -80.54
CA ARG A 326 -44.57 -55.26 -81.52
C ARG A 326 -43.81 -55.21 -82.85
N ILE A 327 -42.47 -55.20 -82.82
CA ILE A 327 -41.63 -55.37 -84.01
C ILE A 327 -41.93 -56.72 -84.67
N THR A 328 -41.97 -57.82 -83.92
CA THR A 328 -42.27 -59.16 -84.47
C THR A 328 -43.65 -59.23 -85.14
N VAL A 329 -44.67 -58.56 -84.59
CA VAL A 329 -46.01 -58.50 -85.18
C VAL A 329 -46.07 -57.63 -86.45
N LEU A 330 -45.27 -56.57 -86.50
CA LEU A 330 -45.23 -55.65 -87.64
C LEU A 330 -44.26 -56.08 -88.75
N LEU A 331 -43.34 -57.01 -88.47
CA LEU A 331 -42.51 -57.65 -89.48
C LEU A 331 -43.38 -58.61 -90.32
N PRO A 332 -43.35 -58.51 -91.65
CA PRO A 332 -44.07 -59.45 -92.52
C PRO A 332 -43.52 -60.87 -92.30
N PRO A 333 -44.36 -61.92 -92.44
CA PRO A 333 -43.85 -63.29 -92.39
C PRO A 333 -42.73 -63.43 -93.42
N SER A 334 -41.56 -63.87 -92.97
CA SER A 334 -40.46 -64.24 -93.84
C SER A 334 -40.99 -65.30 -94.79
N SER A 335 -41.23 -64.93 -96.05
CA SER A 335 -41.49 -65.84 -97.13
C SER A 335 -40.27 -66.76 -97.25
N VAL A 336 -40.37 -67.94 -96.66
CA VAL A 336 -39.56 -69.07 -97.10
C VAL A 336 -40.02 -69.34 -98.53
N ILE A 337 -39.27 -68.79 -99.48
CA ILE A 337 -39.25 -69.26 -100.85
C ILE A 337 -38.55 -70.61 -100.77
N THR A 338 -39.31 -71.69 -100.85
CA THR A 338 -38.82 -72.94 -101.42
C THR A 338 -39.61 -73.17 -102.69
N ASP A 339 -38.91 -72.98 -103.81
CA ASP A 339 -39.31 -73.40 -105.15
C ASP A 339 -39.54 -74.92 -105.20
N GLY A 340 -40.53 -75.36 -105.99
CA GLY A 340 -40.64 -76.74 -106.50
C GLY A 340 -41.65 -77.64 -105.81
#